data_AF-A0A7V2HDU0-F1
#
_entry.id   AF-A0A7V2HDU0-F1
#
_cell.length_a   1.000
_cell.length_b   1.000
_cell.length_c   1.000
_cell.angle_alpha   90.00
_cell.angle_beta   90.00
_cell.angle_gamma   90.00
#
_symmetry.space_group_name_H-M   'P 1'
#
loop_
_entity.id
_entity.type
_entity.pdbx_description
1 polymer ?
#
loop_
_entity_poly.entity_id
_entity_poly.type
_entity_poly.pdbx_seq_one_letter_code
_entity_poly.pdbx_strand_id
1 'polypeptide(L)'
;MNRRKLTLLFGPLLALAWALAPSNPGATAQAKEAGVSGQGKMRFRVLYTSSHLPAEARNPSVLTKAHGGFAVDRRPGKGETYFALPGAGIIQISADLKTTRMLPTAPAMRDTNMHNATFWQAKDGTPYLVFPGNGVAKVFVTSLDGKLVYTLDAPDGTRDMGHPIATDYFAGRGNFVPTDVEHLDGLFYVATGYSNLDFILTARISSTNPFKAEWFDLGFGGRGTNPGQFGTSHGITVPPGTRRIDVADRPNSEIDRFTRHGQYLSTLRMPLGSFPCDIYYHDSKYAIVGSLHGPDRSKGAPIYILEDDRLISTIMPKEDLGLANFQHVHNAVMREVNGKFYVIAQAWNPGDFAILEQVN
;
A
#
# COMPACT_ATOMS: atom_id res chain seq x y z
N MET A 1 48.26 36.17 26.00
CA MET A 1 47.75 35.30 24.92
C MET A 1 48.32 33.90 25.11
N ASN A 2 47.55 32.96 25.68
CA ASN A 2 47.80 31.52 25.57
C ASN A 2 46.62 30.76 26.20
N ARG A 3 45.78 30.13 25.38
CA ARG A 3 44.67 29.26 25.82
C ARG A 3 45.21 27.88 26.15
N ARG A 4 45.07 27.44 27.41
CA ARG A 4 45.31 26.07 27.85
C ARG A 4 44.13 25.18 27.47
N LYS A 5 44.44 24.01 26.92
CA LYS A 5 43.50 22.92 26.61
C LYS A 5 43.05 22.24 27.90
N LEU A 6 41.75 22.00 28.04
CA LEU A 6 41.18 21.17 29.10
C LEU A 6 40.73 19.86 28.47
N THR A 7 41.39 18.76 28.82
CA THR A 7 41.02 17.39 28.47
C THR A 7 40.22 16.83 29.63
N LEU A 8 38.94 16.50 29.41
CA LEU A 8 38.11 15.80 30.39
C LEU A 8 38.05 14.31 30.01
N LEU A 9 38.66 13.47 30.86
CA LEU A 9 38.43 12.03 30.88
C LEU A 9 37.07 11.76 31.52
N PHE A 10 36.25 10.94 30.87
CA PHE A 10 35.12 10.24 31.51
C PHE A 10 35.31 8.73 31.30
N GLY A 11 35.55 8.02 32.40
CA GLY A 11 35.51 6.56 32.45
C GLY A 11 34.06 6.04 32.59
N PRO A 12 33.78 4.78 32.21
CA PRO A 12 32.44 4.24 32.27
C PRO A 12 32.12 3.73 33.69
N LEU A 13 31.05 4.25 34.28
CA LEU A 13 30.41 3.69 35.47
C LEU A 13 29.37 2.65 35.02
N LEU A 14 29.66 1.37 35.27
CA LEU A 14 28.67 0.29 35.27
C LEU A 14 27.68 0.55 36.41
N ALA A 15 26.39 0.63 36.10
CA ALA A 15 25.31 0.53 37.08
C ALA A 15 24.36 -0.60 36.66
N LEU A 16 24.39 -1.66 37.45
CA LEU A 16 23.53 -2.83 37.42
C LEU A 16 22.23 -2.47 38.17
N ALA A 17 21.08 -2.56 37.51
CA ALA A 17 19.77 -2.59 38.18
C ALA A 17 18.73 -3.28 37.29
N TRP A 18 18.73 -4.61 37.29
CA TRP A 18 17.56 -5.41 36.91
C TRP A 18 16.78 -5.69 38.19
N ALA A 19 15.68 -4.97 38.39
CA ALA A 19 14.69 -5.31 39.40
C ALA A 19 13.57 -6.12 38.73
N LEU A 20 13.44 -7.35 39.21
CA LEU A 20 12.46 -8.36 38.86
C LEU A 20 11.02 -7.83 39.06
N ALA A 21 10.23 -7.79 37.99
CA ALA A 21 8.77 -7.77 38.10
C ALA A 21 8.29 -9.24 38.12
N PRO A 22 7.51 -9.67 39.13
CA PRO A 22 6.99 -11.03 39.14
C PRO A 22 5.94 -11.19 38.04
N SER A 23 6.22 -12.11 37.11
CA SER A 23 5.24 -12.66 36.18
C SER A 23 4.21 -13.44 37.00
N ASN A 24 2.98 -12.93 37.10
CA ASN A 24 1.83 -13.70 37.59
C ASN A 24 1.32 -14.57 36.43
N PRO A 25 1.50 -15.91 36.46
CA PRO A 25 0.89 -16.80 35.49
C PRO A 25 -0.49 -17.19 36.05
N GLY A 26 -1.50 -16.36 35.81
CA GLY A 26 -2.82 -16.63 36.38
C GLY A 26 -3.93 -15.61 36.15
N ALA A 27 -3.72 -14.57 35.33
CA ALA A 27 -4.82 -13.74 34.88
C ALA A 27 -5.40 -14.36 33.60
N THR A 28 -6.48 -15.12 33.74
CA THR A 28 -7.37 -15.41 32.62
C THR A 28 -7.82 -14.06 32.08
N ALA A 29 -7.30 -13.70 30.91
CA ALA A 29 -7.76 -12.54 30.17
C ALA A 29 -9.26 -12.73 29.93
N GLN A 30 -10.07 -12.04 30.72
CA GLN A 30 -11.49 -11.89 30.48
C GLN A 30 -11.62 -11.44 29.02
N ALA A 31 -12.30 -12.23 28.19
CA ALA A 31 -12.44 -11.96 26.77
C ALA A 31 -13.04 -10.56 26.62
N LYS A 32 -12.18 -9.59 26.28
CA LYS A 32 -12.59 -8.23 25.93
C LYS A 32 -13.61 -8.41 24.81
N GLU A 33 -14.82 -7.86 24.96
CA GLU A 33 -15.84 -7.88 23.92
C GLU A 33 -15.20 -7.53 22.58
N ALA A 34 -15.63 -8.20 21.50
CA ALA A 34 -15.07 -7.95 20.17
C ALA A 34 -15.26 -6.47 19.84
N GLY A 35 -14.16 -5.72 19.82
CA GLY A 35 -14.17 -4.28 19.61
C GLY A 35 -14.90 -3.92 18.32
N VAL A 36 -15.59 -2.78 18.34
CA VAL A 36 -16.22 -2.19 17.17
C VAL A 36 -15.61 -0.82 16.95
N SER A 37 -15.28 -0.50 15.70
CA SER A 37 -14.71 0.78 15.30
C SER A 37 -15.45 1.36 14.10
N GLY A 38 -15.38 2.68 13.93
CA GLY A 38 -16.11 3.40 12.88
C GLY A 38 -17.39 4.07 13.38
N GLN A 39 -18.07 4.77 12.47
CA GLN A 39 -19.24 5.60 12.75
C GLN A 39 -20.40 5.29 11.79
N GLY A 40 -21.62 5.66 12.22
CA GLY A 40 -22.83 5.47 11.42
C GLY A 40 -23.03 4.02 10.98
N LYS A 41 -23.37 3.83 9.70
CA LYS A 41 -23.51 2.50 9.06
C LYS A 41 -22.17 1.84 8.75
N MET A 42 -21.06 2.58 8.84
CA MET A 42 -19.71 2.12 8.49
C MET A 42 -18.94 1.78 9.76
N ARG A 43 -19.48 0.84 10.53
CA ARG A 43 -18.88 0.29 11.74
C ARG A 43 -18.43 -1.13 11.48
N PHE A 44 -17.30 -1.53 12.05
CA PHE A 44 -16.67 -2.80 11.75
C PHE A 44 -16.15 -3.47 13.02
N ARG A 45 -16.15 -4.81 13.01
CA ARG A 45 -15.46 -5.66 14.00
C ARG A 45 -14.51 -6.61 13.29
N VAL A 46 -13.56 -7.19 14.02
CA VAL A 46 -12.63 -8.18 13.47
C VAL A 46 -13.39 -9.46 13.10
N LEU A 47 -13.27 -9.90 11.84
CA LEU A 47 -13.75 -11.20 11.37
C LEU A 47 -12.61 -12.23 11.37
N TYR A 48 -11.50 -11.87 10.72
CA TYR A 48 -10.32 -12.71 10.59
C TYR A 48 -9.06 -11.92 10.92
N THR A 49 -8.07 -12.59 11.52
CA THR A 49 -6.71 -12.09 11.71
C THR A 49 -5.75 -12.81 10.76
N SER A 50 -4.45 -12.55 10.89
CA SER A 50 -3.40 -13.30 10.19
C SER A 50 -3.45 -14.82 10.40
N SER A 51 -4.16 -15.32 11.43
CA SER A 51 -4.45 -16.76 11.58
C SER A 51 -5.21 -17.38 10.39
N HIS A 52 -5.90 -16.56 9.60
CA HIS A 52 -6.63 -16.94 8.39
C HIS A 52 -5.72 -17.08 7.15
N LEU A 53 -4.45 -16.67 7.23
CA LEU A 53 -3.49 -16.80 6.13
C LEU A 53 -2.94 -18.23 5.99
N PRO A 54 -2.40 -18.61 4.83
CA PRO A 54 -1.71 -19.89 4.65
C PRO A 54 -0.54 -20.05 5.63
N ALA A 55 -0.11 -21.28 5.91
CA ALA A 55 0.92 -21.55 6.92
C ALA A 55 2.25 -20.84 6.63
N GLU A 56 2.63 -20.77 5.35
CA GLU A 56 3.83 -20.09 4.86
C GLU A 56 3.79 -18.59 5.17
N ALA A 57 2.63 -17.96 4.95
CA ALA A 57 2.41 -16.54 5.19
C ALA A 57 2.33 -16.18 6.69
N ARG A 58 1.95 -17.14 7.54
CA ARG A 58 1.88 -16.98 9.01
C ARG A 58 3.24 -17.11 9.69
N ASN A 59 4.28 -17.54 8.99
CA ASN A 59 5.61 -17.63 9.56
C ASN A 59 6.04 -16.24 10.07
N PRO A 60 6.47 -16.08 11.34
CA PRO A 60 6.87 -14.79 11.87
C PRO A 60 7.94 -14.08 11.04
N SER A 61 8.86 -14.83 10.41
CA SER A 61 9.91 -14.27 9.53
C SER A 61 9.39 -13.67 8.22
N VAL A 62 8.15 -13.99 7.84
CA VAL A 62 7.39 -13.47 6.70
C VAL A 62 6.42 -12.40 7.17
N LEU A 63 5.51 -12.74 8.09
CA LEU A 63 4.39 -11.88 8.50
C LEU A 63 4.87 -10.55 9.09
N THR A 64 5.92 -10.56 9.92
CA THR A 64 6.44 -9.33 10.53
C THR A 64 7.04 -8.36 9.50
N LYS A 65 7.36 -8.85 8.30
CA LYS A 65 7.83 -8.08 7.15
C LYS A 65 6.71 -7.73 6.17
N ALA A 66 5.45 -7.99 6.52
CA ALA A 66 4.32 -7.68 5.65
C ALA A 66 4.36 -6.21 5.25
N HIS A 67 4.31 -6.00 3.94
CA HIS A 67 4.43 -4.72 3.28
C HIS A 67 3.94 -4.93 1.85
N GLY A 68 2.97 -4.14 1.41
CA GLY A 68 2.18 -4.48 0.23
C GLY A 68 0.80 -3.85 0.25
N GLY A 69 0.03 -4.16 -0.78
CA GLY A 69 -1.39 -3.80 -0.85
C GLY A 69 -2.16 -4.80 -1.68
N PHE A 70 -3.39 -4.44 -2.03
CA PHE A 70 -4.40 -5.42 -2.43
C PHE A 70 -4.96 -5.14 -3.82
N ALA A 71 -4.90 -6.13 -4.69
CA ALA A 71 -5.59 -6.16 -5.97
C ALA A 71 -6.93 -6.88 -5.80
N VAL A 72 -8.05 -6.20 -6.04
CA VAL A 72 -9.38 -6.81 -6.03
C VAL A 72 -9.81 -7.14 -7.45
N ASP A 73 -10.21 -8.39 -7.70
CA ASP A 73 -10.85 -8.77 -8.97
C ASP A 73 -12.25 -8.16 -9.06
N ARG A 74 -12.37 -7.11 -9.89
CA ARG A 74 -13.58 -6.31 -10.06
C ARG A 74 -14.49 -6.84 -11.19
N ARG A 75 -14.20 -8.01 -11.77
CA ARG A 75 -15.04 -8.57 -12.84
C ARG A 75 -16.42 -8.96 -12.29
N PRO A 76 -17.48 -8.87 -13.11
CA PRO A 76 -18.81 -9.31 -12.68
C PRO A 76 -18.82 -10.75 -12.13
N GLY A 77 -19.41 -10.92 -10.94
CA GLY A 77 -19.47 -12.21 -10.25
C GLY A 77 -18.13 -12.71 -9.70
N LYS A 78 -17.07 -11.89 -9.73
CA LYS A 78 -15.78 -12.16 -9.12
C LYS A 78 -15.60 -11.36 -7.84
N GLY A 79 -14.49 -11.62 -7.19
CA GLY A 79 -14.21 -11.04 -5.90
C GLY A 79 -13.01 -11.66 -5.23
N GLU A 80 -12.07 -12.24 -5.96
CA GLU A 80 -10.84 -12.69 -5.35
C GLU A 80 -9.97 -11.48 -5.05
N THR A 81 -9.35 -11.45 -3.87
CA THR A 81 -8.38 -10.39 -3.52
C THR A 81 -7.00 -10.99 -3.50
N TYR A 82 -6.04 -10.30 -4.09
CA TYR A 82 -4.67 -10.76 -4.24
C TYR A 82 -3.73 -9.76 -3.58
N PHE A 83 -2.72 -10.27 -2.89
CA PHE A 83 -1.62 -9.49 -2.37
C PHE A 83 -0.40 -10.39 -2.28
N ALA A 84 0.74 -9.84 -1.88
CA ALA A 84 1.92 -10.66 -1.68
C ALA A 84 2.65 -10.28 -0.39
N LEU A 85 3.42 -11.23 0.13
CA LEU A 85 4.30 -11.04 1.27
C LEU A 85 5.73 -11.45 0.91
N PRO A 86 6.75 -10.64 1.29
CA PRO A 86 8.14 -10.98 1.04
C PRO A 86 8.51 -12.26 1.79
N GLY A 87 9.05 -13.24 1.07
CA GLY A 87 9.43 -14.56 1.57
C GLY A 87 8.33 -15.63 1.46
N ALA A 88 7.10 -15.27 1.09
CA ALA A 88 6.03 -16.24 0.81
C ALA A 88 5.54 -16.17 -0.64
N GLY A 89 5.39 -14.97 -1.20
CA GLY A 89 4.85 -14.75 -2.54
C GLY A 89 3.38 -14.35 -2.54
N ILE A 90 2.68 -14.63 -3.63
CA ILE A 90 1.32 -14.18 -3.89
C ILE A 90 0.31 -15.04 -3.11
N ILE A 91 -0.62 -14.37 -2.45
CA ILE A 91 -1.72 -14.94 -1.69
C ILE A 91 -3.03 -14.50 -2.33
N GLN A 92 -3.96 -15.44 -2.50
CA GLN A 92 -5.33 -15.17 -2.90
C GLN A 92 -6.27 -15.35 -1.71
N ILE A 93 -7.17 -14.40 -1.50
CA ILE A 93 -8.35 -14.50 -0.66
C ILE A 93 -9.54 -14.79 -1.58
N SER A 94 -10.31 -15.84 -1.26
CA SER A 94 -11.51 -16.23 -1.98
C SER A 94 -12.61 -15.17 -1.98
N ALA A 95 -13.54 -15.26 -2.94
CA ALA A 95 -14.60 -14.27 -3.13
C ALA A 95 -15.58 -14.13 -1.96
N ASP A 96 -15.80 -15.21 -1.21
CA ASP A 96 -16.62 -15.20 0.01
C ASP A 96 -15.80 -14.96 1.29
N LEU A 97 -14.50 -14.65 1.15
CA LEU A 97 -13.52 -14.37 2.20
C LEU A 97 -13.24 -15.54 3.15
N LYS A 98 -13.75 -16.76 2.89
CA LYS A 98 -13.64 -17.89 3.84
C LYS A 98 -12.36 -18.70 3.72
N THR A 99 -11.65 -18.57 2.61
CA THR A 99 -10.41 -19.31 2.36
C THR A 99 -9.34 -18.42 1.79
N THR A 100 -8.10 -18.75 2.13
CA THR A 100 -6.89 -18.20 1.54
C THR A 100 -6.02 -19.32 0.99
N ARG A 101 -5.22 -19.02 -0.03
CA ARG A 101 -4.22 -19.95 -0.56
C ARG A 101 -3.03 -19.22 -1.14
N MET A 102 -1.88 -19.89 -1.12
CA MET A 102 -0.71 -19.46 -1.89
C MET A 102 -0.96 -19.70 -3.38
N LEU A 103 -0.51 -18.78 -4.21
CA LEU A 103 -0.40 -18.99 -5.65
C LEU A 103 1.06 -19.28 -6.04
N PRO A 104 1.28 -20.04 -7.12
CA PRO A 104 2.60 -20.11 -7.76
C PRO A 104 3.18 -18.69 -7.90
N THR A 105 4.42 -18.50 -7.45
CA THR A 105 5.08 -17.20 -7.52
C THR A 105 6.50 -17.42 -8.01
N ALA A 106 6.90 -16.68 -9.05
CA ALA A 106 8.24 -16.79 -9.61
C ALA A 106 9.31 -16.47 -8.54
N PRO A 107 10.47 -17.15 -8.51
CA PRO A 107 11.52 -16.89 -7.54
C PRO A 107 11.99 -15.42 -7.50
N ALA A 108 12.02 -14.74 -8.66
CA ALA A 108 12.38 -13.32 -8.75
C ALA A 108 11.41 -12.38 -8.00
N MET A 109 10.17 -12.82 -7.77
CA MET A 109 9.16 -12.05 -7.06
C MET A 109 9.10 -12.43 -5.57
N ARG A 110 9.13 -13.74 -5.26
CA ARG A 110 8.79 -14.27 -3.93
C ARG A 110 9.54 -13.60 -2.77
N ASP A 111 10.83 -13.36 -2.94
CA ASP A 111 11.71 -12.82 -1.88
C ASP A 111 11.85 -11.29 -1.95
N THR A 112 11.14 -10.68 -2.90
CA THR A 112 11.10 -9.23 -3.11
C THR A 112 9.94 -8.61 -2.34
N ASN A 113 10.15 -7.38 -1.84
CA ASN A 113 9.06 -6.57 -1.33
C ASN A 113 8.18 -6.05 -2.49
N MET A 114 7.07 -6.74 -2.76
CA MET A 114 6.03 -6.31 -3.70
C MET A 114 5.16 -5.26 -3.02
N HIS A 115 5.46 -4.00 -3.31
CA HIS A 115 5.09 -2.84 -2.51
C HIS A 115 3.60 -2.50 -2.53
N ASN A 116 2.92 -2.82 -3.63
CA ASN A 116 1.47 -2.78 -3.76
C ASN A 116 1.02 -3.88 -4.74
N ALA A 117 -0.27 -3.97 -5.04
CA ALA A 117 -0.84 -4.88 -6.01
C ALA A 117 -2.04 -4.26 -6.71
N THR A 118 -2.08 -4.35 -8.04
CA THR A 118 -3.21 -3.83 -8.83
C THR A 118 -3.79 -4.89 -9.74
N PHE A 119 -5.12 -4.93 -9.80
CA PHE A 119 -5.89 -5.72 -10.77
C PHE A 119 -6.28 -4.85 -11.97
N TRP A 120 -6.05 -5.36 -13.17
CA TRP A 120 -6.52 -4.73 -14.40
C TRP A 120 -6.89 -5.77 -15.46
N GLN A 121 -7.64 -5.34 -16.47
CA GLN A 121 -8.00 -6.16 -17.62
C GLN A 121 -7.46 -5.53 -18.91
N ALA A 122 -6.89 -6.37 -19.76
CA ALA A 122 -6.56 -6.00 -21.13
C ALA A 122 -7.83 -5.75 -21.96
N LYS A 123 -7.65 -5.14 -23.14
CA LYS A 123 -8.77 -4.82 -24.06
C LYS A 123 -9.57 -6.05 -24.49
N ASP A 124 -8.93 -7.21 -24.55
CA ASP A 124 -9.56 -8.50 -24.86
C ASP A 124 -10.25 -9.16 -23.64
N GLY A 125 -10.24 -8.50 -22.48
CA GLY A 125 -10.82 -8.97 -21.23
C GLY A 125 -9.89 -9.83 -20.37
N THR A 126 -8.68 -10.15 -20.86
CA THR A 126 -7.71 -10.97 -20.11
C THR A 126 -7.28 -10.25 -18.82
N PRO A 127 -7.44 -10.88 -17.65
CA PRO A 127 -7.09 -10.27 -16.38
C PRO A 127 -5.62 -10.46 -16.01
N TYR A 128 -5.04 -9.45 -15.37
CA TYR A 128 -3.67 -9.49 -14.86
C TYR A 128 -3.59 -8.86 -13.47
N LEU A 129 -2.54 -9.26 -12.75
CA LEU A 129 -2.05 -8.56 -11.57
C LEU A 129 -0.76 -7.85 -11.92
N VAL A 130 -0.51 -6.70 -11.29
CA VAL A 130 0.76 -5.99 -11.39
C VAL A 130 1.29 -5.67 -9.99
N PHE A 131 2.60 -5.87 -9.80
CA PHE A 131 3.29 -5.73 -8.51
C PHE A 131 4.59 -4.93 -8.69
N PRO A 132 4.69 -3.71 -8.12
CA PRO A 132 5.97 -3.01 -8.04
C PRO A 132 6.89 -3.66 -7.01
N GLY A 133 8.04 -4.16 -7.46
CA GLY A 133 9.11 -4.69 -6.62
C GLY A 133 10.11 -3.59 -6.27
N ASN A 134 9.84 -2.84 -5.21
CA ASN A 134 10.63 -1.64 -4.88
C ASN A 134 12.10 -1.98 -4.56
N GLY A 135 12.36 -3.11 -3.88
CA GLY A 135 13.70 -3.54 -3.49
C GLY A 135 14.56 -4.09 -4.63
N VAL A 136 13.98 -4.32 -5.81
CA VAL A 136 14.68 -4.87 -6.98
C VAL A 136 14.53 -4.00 -8.24
N ALA A 137 13.95 -2.80 -8.10
CA ALA A 137 13.77 -1.84 -9.19
C ALA A 137 13.04 -2.41 -10.41
N LYS A 138 11.93 -3.12 -10.18
CA LYS A 138 11.13 -3.77 -11.24
C LYS A 138 9.64 -3.62 -11.01
N VAL A 139 8.86 -3.77 -12.08
CA VAL A 139 7.42 -4.00 -12.02
C VAL A 139 7.12 -5.36 -12.65
N PHE A 140 6.44 -6.22 -11.92
CA PHE A 140 6.08 -7.57 -12.36
C PHE A 140 4.62 -7.64 -12.77
N VAL A 141 4.33 -8.31 -13.88
CA VAL A 141 2.96 -8.59 -14.32
C VAL A 141 2.74 -10.10 -14.26
N THR A 142 1.63 -10.54 -13.67
CA THR A 142 1.26 -11.95 -13.60
C THR A 142 -0.16 -12.17 -14.12
N SER A 143 -0.47 -13.39 -14.55
CA SER A 143 -1.85 -13.84 -14.61
C SER A 143 -2.43 -14.02 -13.20
N LEU A 144 -3.75 -14.17 -13.09
CA LEU A 144 -4.44 -14.35 -11.79
C LEU A 144 -4.09 -15.67 -11.08
N ASP A 145 -3.52 -16.65 -11.77
CA ASP A 145 -3.02 -17.90 -11.20
C ASP A 145 -1.55 -17.79 -10.72
N GLY A 146 -0.96 -16.59 -10.79
CA GLY A 146 0.37 -16.29 -10.24
C GLY A 146 1.54 -16.51 -11.20
N LYS A 147 1.30 -16.97 -12.44
CA LYS A 147 2.37 -17.09 -13.43
C LYS A 147 2.89 -15.70 -13.83
N LEU A 148 4.19 -15.47 -13.66
CA LEU A 148 4.89 -14.29 -14.17
C LEU A 148 4.82 -14.27 -15.71
N VAL A 149 4.24 -13.21 -16.27
CA VAL A 149 4.08 -13.03 -17.72
C VAL A 149 5.02 -11.97 -18.28
N TYR A 150 5.41 -10.98 -17.47
CA TYR A 150 6.28 -9.90 -17.91
C TYR A 150 6.97 -9.21 -16.72
N THR A 151 8.15 -8.66 -16.98
CA THR A 151 8.90 -7.80 -16.06
C THR A 151 9.26 -6.53 -16.79
N LEU A 152 8.83 -5.38 -16.26
CA LEU A 152 9.31 -4.07 -16.68
C LEU A 152 10.52 -3.71 -15.83
N ASP A 153 11.66 -3.49 -16.49
CA ASP A 153 12.88 -3.01 -15.85
C ASP A 153 12.85 -1.49 -15.64
N ALA A 154 13.70 -0.99 -14.75
CA ALA A 154 13.94 0.44 -14.57
C ALA A 154 14.24 1.16 -15.90
N PRO A 155 13.93 2.47 -16.04
CA PRO A 155 14.35 3.23 -17.20
C PRO A 155 15.87 3.16 -17.38
N ASP A 156 16.31 2.91 -18.61
CA ASP A 156 17.74 2.74 -18.95
C ASP A 156 18.48 4.08 -19.12
N GLY A 157 17.76 5.21 -19.01
CA GLY A 157 18.30 6.56 -19.16
C GLY A 157 18.46 7.03 -20.60
N THR A 158 17.98 6.28 -21.59
CA THR A 158 18.13 6.62 -23.02
C THR A 158 16.90 7.28 -23.64
N ARG A 159 15.77 7.25 -22.94
CA ARG A 159 14.47 7.73 -23.43
C ARG A 159 14.03 9.00 -22.74
N ASP A 160 13.27 9.82 -23.46
CA ASP A 160 12.53 10.93 -22.87
C ASP A 160 11.39 10.39 -22.00
N MET A 161 11.33 10.85 -20.75
CA MET A 161 10.30 10.50 -19.77
C MET A 161 9.12 11.47 -19.80
N GLY A 162 9.08 12.39 -20.77
CA GLY A 162 8.02 13.39 -20.91
C GLY A 162 8.14 14.58 -19.96
N HIS A 163 9.23 14.64 -19.17
CA HIS A 163 9.55 15.75 -18.31
C HIS A 163 11.07 15.85 -18.10
N PRO A 164 11.70 17.02 -18.31
CA PRO A 164 13.17 17.14 -18.34
C PRO A 164 13.83 16.66 -17.03
N ILE A 165 13.25 16.97 -15.87
CA ILE A 165 13.77 16.50 -14.57
C ILE A 165 13.82 14.97 -14.50
N ALA A 166 12.77 14.27 -14.97
CA ALA A 166 12.73 12.81 -14.96
C ALA A 166 13.69 12.23 -16.01
N THR A 167 13.75 12.82 -17.20
CA THR A 167 14.67 12.43 -18.28
C THR A 167 16.12 12.53 -17.83
N ASP A 168 16.53 13.69 -17.30
CA ASP A 168 17.89 13.93 -16.81
C ASP A 168 18.23 13.02 -15.63
N TYR A 169 17.26 12.77 -14.75
CA TYR A 169 17.45 11.88 -13.59
C TYR A 169 17.83 10.46 -14.01
N PHE A 170 17.11 9.87 -14.97
CA PHE A 170 17.43 8.51 -15.43
C PHE A 170 18.62 8.48 -16.37
N ALA A 171 18.86 9.51 -17.19
CA ALA A 171 20.12 9.66 -17.94
C ALA A 171 21.34 9.69 -17.00
N GLY A 172 21.18 10.32 -15.82
CA GLY A 172 22.14 10.31 -14.72
C GLY A 172 22.18 9.02 -13.89
N ARG A 173 21.48 7.95 -14.30
CA ARG A 173 21.36 6.66 -13.58
C ARG A 173 20.76 6.78 -12.18
N GLY A 174 19.77 7.65 -12.02
CA GLY A 174 18.96 7.74 -10.81
C GLY A 174 18.30 6.40 -10.45
N ASN A 175 18.05 6.18 -9.16
CA ASN A 175 17.45 4.95 -8.69
C ASN A 175 15.96 4.87 -9.06
N PHE A 176 15.48 3.67 -9.41
CA PHE A 176 14.07 3.40 -9.63
C PHE A 176 13.52 2.54 -8.50
N VAL A 177 12.66 3.12 -7.67
CA VAL A 177 12.08 2.46 -6.49
C VAL A 177 10.56 2.67 -6.52
N PRO A 178 9.84 1.84 -7.29
CA PRO A 178 8.39 2.00 -7.47
C PRO A 178 7.62 1.59 -6.22
N THR A 179 6.59 2.35 -5.86
CA THR A 179 5.73 2.10 -4.69
C THR A 179 4.37 1.55 -5.08
N ASP A 180 3.86 1.95 -6.24
CA ASP A 180 2.56 1.50 -6.76
C ASP A 180 2.48 1.58 -8.29
N VAL A 181 1.55 0.83 -8.88
CA VAL A 181 1.25 0.82 -10.32
C VAL A 181 -0.25 0.73 -10.55
N GLU A 182 -0.79 1.63 -11.38
CA GLU A 182 -2.17 1.58 -11.85
C GLU A 182 -2.23 1.51 -13.37
N HIS A 183 -3.31 0.94 -13.92
CA HIS A 183 -3.52 0.86 -15.36
C HIS A 183 -4.67 1.77 -15.83
N LEU A 184 -4.41 2.58 -16.85
CA LEU A 184 -5.44 3.34 -17.56
C LEU A 184 -5.11 3.46 -19.05
N ASP A 185 -6.07 3.12 -19.90
CA ASP A 185 -6.00 3.32 -21.36
C ASP A 185 -4.73 2.74 -22.04
N GLY A 186 -4.22 1.60 -21.58
CA GLY A 186 -3.03 0.96 -22.13
C GLY A 186 -1.70 1.54 -21.64
N LEU A 187 -1.74 2.41 -20.63
CA LEU A 187 -0.57 2.85 -19.89
C LEU A 187 -0.60 2.26 -18.48
N PHE A 188 0.56 1.81 -18.01
CA PHE A 188 0.84 1.76 -16.59
C PHE A 188 1.29 3.14 -16.12
N TYR A 189 0.75 3.60 -15.00
CA TYR A 189 1.20 4.75 -14.24
C TYR A 189 1.91 4.24 -13.00
N VAL A 190 3.17 4.60 -12.83
CA VAL A 190 4.06 4.05 -11.80
C VAL A 190 4.43 5.16 -10.83
N ALA A 191 3.99 5.05 -9.59
CA ALA A 191 4.43 5.93 -8.51
C ALA A 191 5.84 5.55 -8.08
N THR A 192 6.71 6.56 -7.93
CA THR A 192 8.14 6.35 -7.64
C THR A 192 8.59 7.06 -6.37
N GLY A 193 7.71 7.24 -5.39
CA GLY A 193 7.97 8.09 -4.21
C GLY A 193 9.10 7.66 -3.29
N TYR A 194 9.65 6.45 -3.43
CA TYR A 194 10.87 6.05 -2.74
C TYR A 194 12.16 6.27 -3.55
N SER A 195 12.03 6.76 -4.79
CA SER A 195 13.14 7.26 -5.58
C SER A 195 13.46 8.67 -5.14
N ASN A 196 14.71 9.12 -5.32
CA ASN A 196 15.06 10.52 -5.04
C ASN A 196 14.32 11.52 -5.98
N LEU A 197 13.72 11.02 -7.05
CA LEU A 197 12.94 11.76 -8.04
C LEU A 197 11.51 12.12 -7.54
N ASP A 198 10.78 11.14 -7.02
CA ASP A 198 9.37 11.26 -6.59
C ASP A 198 8.40 11.75 -7.70
N PHE A 199 8.30 10.99 -8.78
CA PHE A 199 7.42 11.27 -9.93
C PHE A 199 6.41 10.14 -10.16
N ILE A 200 5.35 10.45 -10.90
CA ILE A 200 4.59 9.44 -11.63
C ILE A 200 5.20 9.29 -13.02
N LEU A 201 5.65 8.09 -13.35
CA LEU A 201 6.16 7.73 -14.68
C LEU A 201 5.14 6.86 -15.40
N THR A 202 5.23 6.77 -16.73
CA THR A 202 4.33 5.89 -17.49
C THR A 202 5.06 4.90 -18.38
N ALA A 203 4.47 3.72 -18.54
CA ALA A 203 4.91 2.71 -19.49
C ALA A 203 3.73 2.27 -20.37
N ARG A 204 3.93 2.27 -21.67
CA ARG A 204 2.92 1.89 -22.66
C ARG A 204 2.94 0.40 -22.91
N ILE A 205 1.79 -0.24 -22.75
CA ILE A 205 1.57 -1.64 -23.11
C ILE A 205 1.28 -1.69 -24.61
N SER A 206 2.16 -2.34 -25.37
CA SER A 206 2.03 -2.47 -26.83
C SER A 206 1.43 -3.81 -27.27
N SER A 207 1.53 -4.83 -26.41
CA SER A 207 0.97 -6.16 -26.64
C SER A 207 0.79 -6.90 -25.31
N THR A 208 -0.22 -7.77 -25.21
CA THR A 208 -0.42 -8.67 -24.07
C THR A 208 -0.13 -10.14 -24.41
N ASN A 209 0.06 -10.47 -25.70
CA ASN A 209 0.42 -11.80 -26.16
C ASN A 209 1.34 -11.76 -27.42
N PRO A 210 2.67 -11.90 -27.28
CA PRO A 210 3.41 -11.91 -26.01
C PRO A 210 3.33 -10.54 -25.33
N PHE A 211 3.46 -10.51 -24.00
CA PHE A 211 3.37 -9.25 -23.26
C PHE A 211 4.57 -8.35 -23.56
N LYS A 212 4.31 -7.07 -23.86
CA LYS A 212 5.31 -6.04 -24.13
C LYS A 212 4.85 -4.71 -23.56
N ALA A 213 5.72 -4.07 -22.79
CA ALA A 213 5.55 -2.69 -22.38
C ALA A 213 6.88 -1.94 -22.48
N GLU A 214 6.82 -0.63 -22.64
CA GLU A 214 8.03 0.21 -22.69
C GLU A 214 7.74 1.56 -22.04
N TRP A 215 8.76 2.18 -21.44
CA TRP A 215 8.65 3.53 -20.89
C TRP A 215 8.15 4.51 -21.96
N PHE A 216 7.21 5.36 -21.56
CA PHE A 216 6.47 6.29 -22.41
C PHE A 216 6.78 7.73 -21.98
N ASP A 217 6.74 8.66 -22.94
CA ASP A 217 7.09 10.08 -22.81
C ASP A 217 5.99 10.88 -22.10
N LEU A 218 5.57 10.39 -20.94
CA LEU A 218 4.65 11.05 -20.04
C LEU A 218 5.08 10.77 -18.60
N GLY A 219 5.51 11.84 -17.93
CA GLY A 219 5.87 11.85 -16.53
C GLY A 219 5.43 13.17 -15.90
N PHE A 220 5.00 13.12 -14.64
CA PHE A 220 4.50 14.31 -13.94
C PHE A 220 4.69 14.19 -12.44
N GLY A 221 4.53 15.32 -11.75
CA GLY A 221 4.72 15.43 -10.32
C GLY A 221 6.07 16.00 -9.95
N GLY A 222 6.73 15.37 -8.98
CA GLY A 222 8.02 15.78 -8.46
C GLY A 222 7.95 16.19 -7.00
N ARG A 223 9.10 16.07 -6.34
CA ARG A 223 9.21 16.33 -4.91
C ARG A 223 8.89 17.78 -4.56
N GLY A 224 8.04 18.00 -3.55
CA GLY A 224 7.68 19.32 -3.05
C GLY A 224 6.37 19.35 -2.27
N THR A 225 5.81 20.56 -2.12
CA THR A 225 4.58 20.82 -1.37
C THR A 225 3.62 21.75 -2.12
N ASN A 226 3.92 22.09 -3.37
CA ASN A 226 3.04 22.88 -4.22
C ASN A 226 1.99 21.96 -4.87
N PRO A 227 0.88 22.51 -5.42
CA PRO A 227 -0.12 21.71 -6.12
C PRO A 227 0.49 20.78 -7.17
N GLY A 228 0.24 19.49 -7.04
CA GLY A 228 0.73 18.45 -7.94
C GLY A 228 2.17 18.01 -7.68
N GLN A 229 2.83 18.48 -6.62
CA GLN A 229 4.10 17.96 -6.12
C GLN A 229 3.86 17.03 -4.93
N PHE A 230 4.83 16.17 -4.63
CA PHE A 230 4.69 15.15 -3.61
C PHE A 230 5.74 15.26 -2.51
N GLY A 231 5.36 15.00 -1.27
CA GLY A 231 6.32 14.65 -0.21
C GLY A 231 6.80 13.20 -0.36
N THR A 232 5.90 12.31 -0.78
CA THR A 232 6.14 10.92 -1.21
C THR A 232 4.92 10.44 -2.00
N SER A 233 5.02 10.36 -3.34
CA SER A 233 3.99 9.71 -4.18
C SER A 233 3.96 8.22 -3.88
N HIS A 234 2.92 7.80 -3.17
CA HIS A 234 2.91 6.46 -2.60
C HIS A 234 2.02 5.50 -3.39
N GLY A 235 0.71 5.50 -3.10
CA GLY A 235 -0.31 4.75 -3.82
C GLY A 235 -0.83 5.55 -5.02
N ILE A 236 -1.28 4.85 -6.05
CA ILE A 236 -1.88 5.44 -7.25
C ILE A 236 -3.11 4.63 -7.64
N THR A 237 -4.24 5.30 -7.83
CA THR A 237 -5.50 4.64 -8.17
C THR A 237 -6.28 5.44 -9.21
N VAL A 238 -6.95 4.72 -10.11
CA VAL A 238 -7.96 5.28 -11.01
C VAL A 238 -9.34 4.98 -10.43
N PRO A 239 -10.12 6.01 -10.02
CA PRO A 239 -11.49 5.79 -9.59
C PRO A 239 -12.31 5.13 -10.72
N PRO A 240 -13.07 4.06 -10.43
CA PRO A 240 -13.84 3.33 -11.45
C PRO A 240 -14.73 4.25 -12.29
N GLY A 241 -14.80 3.99 -13.59
CA GLY A 241 -15.61 4.78 -14.52
C GLY A 241 -15.07 6.18 -14.83
N THR A 242 -13.89 6.55 -14.33
CA THR A 242 -13.25 7.84 -14.59
C THR A 242 -11.95 7.69 -15.38
N ARG A 243 -11.35 8.82 -15.75
CA ARG A 243 -9.98 8.91 -16.30
C ARG A 243 -9.10 9.83 -15.44
N ARG A 244 -9.47 9.97 -14.16
CA ARG A 244 -8.75 10.74 -13.15
C ARG A 244 -7.72 9.82 -12.50
N ILE A 245 -6.54 10.36 -12.21
CA ILE A 245 -5.50 9.66 -11.45
C ILE A 245 -5.46 10.28 -10.06
N ASP A 246 -5.61 9.46 -9.03
CA ASP A 246 -5.51 9.86 -7.64
C ASP A 246 -4.21 9.29 -7.07
N VAL A 247 -3.35 10.15 -6.50
CA VAL A 247 -2.04 9.78 -5.95
C VAL A 247 -2.02 10.12 -4.47
N ALA A 248 -1.66 9.16 -3.62
CA ALA A 248 -1.44 9.43 -2.21
C ALA A 248 -0.15 10.23 -2.02
N ASP A 249 -0.28 11.48 -1.60
CA ASP A 249 0.84 12.33 -1.18
C ASP A 249 0.99 12.26 0.34
N ARG A 250 1.80 11.28 0.73
CA ARG A 250 1.80 10.76 2.10
C ARG A 250 2.16 11.82 3.15
N PRO A 251 3.31 12.51 3.11
CA PRO A 251 3.71 13.41 4.19
C PRO A 251 2.89 14.70 4.24
N ASN A 252 2.26 15.08 3.13
CA ASN A 252 1.45 16.29 3.03
C ASN A 252 -0.02 16.07 3.50
N SER A 253 -0.41 14.85 3.87
CA SER A 253 -1.78 14.49 4.27
C SER A 253 -2.80 14.71 3.16
N GLU A 254 -2.46 14.30 1.93
CA GLU A 254 -3.19 14.63 0.72
C GLU A 254 -3.39 13.42 -0.19
N ILE A 255 -4.51 13.41 -0.93
CA ILE A 255 -4.66 12.65 -2.16
C ILE A 255 -4.74 13.67 -3.30
N ASP A 256 -3.70 13.73 -4.12
CA ASP A 256 -3.62 14.65 -5.25
C ASP A 256 -4.22 14.04 -6.50
N ARG A 257 -4.96 14.86 -7.25
CA ARG A 257 -5.75 14.41 -8.40
C ARG A 257 -5.25 15.02 -9.67
N PHE A 258 -5.10 14.20 -10.69
CA PHE A 258 -4.59 14.59 -11.98
C PHE A 258 -5.50 14.11 -13.09
N THR A 259 -5.42 14.76 -14.25
CA THR A 259 -5.87 14.16 -15.49
C THR A 259 -5.00 12.95 -15.81
N ARG A 260 -5.48 12.08 -16.71
CA ARG A 260 -4.65 11.04 -17.32
C ARG A 260 -3.37 11.55 -18.02
N HIS A 261 -3.25 12.85 -18.26
CA HIS A 261 -2.09 13.48 -18.90
C HIS A 261 -1.20 14.20 -17.88
N GLY A 262 -1.42 14.02 -16.58
CA GLY A 262 -0.56 14.55 -15.53
C GLY A 262 -0.79 16.01 -15.17
N GLN A 263 -1.86 16.65 -15.69
CA GLN A 263 -2.23 17.99 -15.22
C GLN A 263 -2.92 17.88 -13.87
N TYR A 264 -2.44 18.63 -12.88
CA TYR A 264 -3.09 18.74 -11.58
C TYR A 264 -4.52 19.29 -11.72
N LEU A 265 -5.44 18.71 -10.97
CA LEU A 265 -6.86 19.08 -10.95
C LEU A 265 -7.26 19.67 -9.59
N SER A 266 -6.97 18.95 -8.52
CA SER A 266 -7.41 19.28 -7.17
C SER A 266 -6.73 18.37 -6.14
N THR A 267 -6.86 18.72 -4.87
CA THR A 267 -6.42 17.89 -3.75
C THR A 267 -7.61 17.50 -2.90
N LEU A 268 -7.70 16.22 -2.54
CA LEU A 268 -8.54 15.74 -1.46
C LEU A 268 -7.72 15.71 -0.17
N ARG A 269 -8.09 16.55 0.80
CA ARG A 269 -7.38 16.69 2.08
C ARG A 269 -7.75 15.54 3.03
N MET A 270 -6.74 14.86 3.56
CA MET A 270 -6.89 13.94 4.69
C MET A 270 -6.77 14.70 6.01
N PRO A 271 -7.21 14.10 7.14
CA PRO A 271 -6.96 14.70 8.45
C PRO A 271 -5.48 15.02 8.65
N LEU A 272 -5.19 16.23 9.13
CA LEU A 272 -3.82 16.72 9.26
C LEU A 272 -2.98 15.80 10.16
N GLY A 273 -1.77 15.45 9.70
CA GLY A 273 -0.89 14.51 10.39
C GLY A 273 -1.12 13.05 9.97
N SER A 274 -2.16 12.78 9.20
CA SER A 274 -2.37 11.47 8.59
C SER A 274 -1.49 11.29 7.37
N PHE A 275 -0.90 10.12 7.24
CA PHE A 275 0.02 9.81 6.16
C PHE A 275 -0.63 8.79 5.24
N PRO A 276 -1.51 9.19 4.29
CA PRO A 276 -2.20 8.24 3.43
C PRO A 276 -1.21 7.40 2.63
N CYS A 277 -1.45 6.09 2.57
CA CYS A 277 -0.63 5.18 1.79
C CYS A 277 -1.25 4.93 0.43
N ASP A 278 -2.56 4.75 0.36
CA ASP A 278 -3.28 4.44 -0.87
C ASP A 278 -4.76 4.76 -0.70
N ILE A 279 -5.50 4.91 -1.81
CA ILE A 279 -6.94 5.17 -1.83
C ILE A 279 -7.64 4.16 -2.74
N TYR A 280 -8.46 3.29 -2.15
CA TYR A 280 -9.26 2.32 -2.91
C TYR A 280 -10.71 2.79 -3.06
N TYR A 281 -11.30 2.62 -4.24
CA TYR A 281 -12.70 2.95 -4.49
C TYR A 281 -13.56 1.68 -4.65
N HIS A 282 -14.60 1.56 -3.83
CA HIS A 282 -15.65 0.54 -3.95
C HIS A 282 -16.88 1.14 -4.66
N ASP A 283 -17.21 0.58 -5.83
CA ASP A 283 -18.38 0.95 -6.67
C ASP A 283 -18.54 2.46 -6.94
N SER A 284 -17.42 3.20 -6.98
CA SER A 284 -17.38 4.68 -7.10
C SER A 284 -18.10 5.45 -5.99
N LYS A 285 -18.62 4.74 -4.99
CA LYS A 285 -19.43 5.32 -3.91
C LYS A 285 -18.58 5.58 -2.67
N TYR A 286 -17.81 4.58 -2.25
CA TYR A 286 -16.97 4.68 -1.07
C TYR A 286 -15.51 4.69 -1.46
N ALA A 287 -14.73 5.57 -0.82
CA ALA A 287 -13.28 5.54 -0.87
C ALA A 287 -12.72 5.09 0.48
N ILE A 288 -11.67 4.27 0.45
CA ILE A 288 -11.03 3.69 1.63
C ILE A 288 -9.57 4.05 1.59
N VAL A 289 -9.09 4.68 2.66
CA VAL A 289 -7.71 5.17 2.75
C VAL A 289 -7.03 4.57 3.97
N GLY A 290 -6.14 3.61 3.74
CA GLY A 290 -5.20 3.15 4.76
C GLY A 290 -4.11 4.19 4.97
N SER A 291 -3.82 4.56 6.22
CA SER A 291 -2.79 5.55 6.53
C SER A 291 -1.65 4.95 7.34
N LEU A 292 -0.42 5.38 7.04
CA LEU A 292 0.76 5.04 7.82
C LEU A 292 0.69 5.62 9.23
N HIS A 293 0.17 6.84 9.35
CA HIS A 293 -0.07 7.52 10.62
C HIS A 293 -1.45 8.16 10.60
N GLY A 294 -2.00 8.37 11.80
CA GLY A 294 -3.11 9.30 12.03
C GLY A 294 -2.63 10.57 12.74
N PRO A 295 -3.56 11.50 13.02
CA PRO A 295 -3.25 12.76 13.69
C PRO A 295 -2.66 12.56 15.10
N ASP A 296 -3.10 11.51 15.80
CA ASP A 296 -2.55 11.07 17.09
C ASP A 296 -1.85 9.72 16.92
N ARG A 297 -0.51 9.75 17.02
CA ARG A 297 0.34 8.57 16.82
C ARG A 297 0.18 7.52 17.93
N SER A 298 -0.26 7.92 19.13
CA SER A 298 -0.38 7.01 20.27
C SER A 298 -1.52 5.99 20.07
N LYS A 299 -2.53 6.37 19.29
CA LYS A 299 -3.75 5.58 19.02
C LYS A 299 -3.58 4.51 17.93
N GLY A 300 -2.46 4.50 17.23
CA GLY A 300 -2.29 3.69 16.02
C GLY A 300 -2.85 4.38 14.79
N ALA A 301 -2.68 3.77 13.62
CA ALA A 301 -3.02 4.43 12.37
C ALA A 301 -4.46 4.11 11.92
N PRO A 302 -5.16 5.10 11.35
CA PRO A 302 -6.55 4.97 10.94
C PRO A 302 -6.71 4.32 9.56
N ILE A 303 -7.90 3.77 9.34
CA ILE A 303 -8.46 3.56 8.01
C ILE A 303 -9.65 4.50 7.87
N TYR A 304 -9.61 5.38 6.87
CA TYR A 304 -10.69 6.32 6.58
C TYR A 304 -11.64 5.75 5.55
N ILE A 305 -12.93 5.95 5.76
CA ILE A 305 -13.98 5.69 4.78
C ILE A 305 -14.64 7.01 4.43
N LEU A 306 -14.64 7.32 3.14
CA LEU A 306 -15.24 8.51 2.58
C LEU A 306 -16.41 8.13 1.67
N GLU A 307 -17.41 9.00 1.61
CA GLU A 307 -18.51 8.98 0.63
C GLU A 307 -18.56 10.37 0.01
N ASP A 308 -18.51 10.48 -1.32
CA ASP A 308 -18.46 11.75 -2.05
C ASP A 308 -17.41 12.73 -1.48
N ASP A 309 -16.18 12.24 -1.28
CA ASP A 309 -15.04 12.98 -0.71
C ASP A 309 -15.21 13.46 0.74
N ARG A 310 -16.28 13.07 1.42
CA ARG A 310 -16.52 13.39 2.82
C ARG A 310 -16.14 12.22 3.70
N LEU A 311 -15.32 12.46 4.71
CA LEU A 311 -15.02 11.48 5.75
C LEU A 311 -16.30 11.12 6.52
N ILE A 312 -16.79 9.88 6.37
CA ILE A 312 -18.00 9.39 7.04
C ILE A 312 -17.70 8.40 8.17
N SER A 313 -16.53 7.75 8.13
CA SER A 313 -16.12 6.83 9.18
C SER A 313 -14.60 6.71 9.28
N THR A 314 -14.09 6.50 10.48
CA THR A 314 -12.70 6.23 10.82
C THR A 314 -12.65 4.96 11.65
N ILE A 315 -11.98 3.94 11.10
CA ILE A 315 -11.67 2.71 11.81
C ILE A 315 -10.29 2.87 12.44
N MET A 316 -10.16 2.56 13.73
CA MET A 316 -8.93 2.54 14.50
C MET A 316 -8.59 1.08 14.88
N PRO A 317 -7.88 0.32 14.02
CA PRO A 317 -7.60 -1.09 14.26
C PRO A 317 -6.90 -1.39 15.60
N LYS A 318 -5.94 -0.55 16.00
CA LYS A 318 -5.20 -0.75 17.26
C LYS A 318 -6.04 -0.36 18.48
N GLU A 319 -6.55 0.86 18.50
CA GLU A 319 -7.27 1.44 19.66
C GLU A 319 -8.58 0.70 19.94
N ASP A 320 -9.43 0.57 18.92
CA ASP A 320 -10.82 0.12 19.10
C ASP A 320 -10.95 -1.40 18.92
N LEU A 321 -10.18 -1.99 18.00
CA LEU A 321 -10.31 -3.41 17.64
C LEU A 321 -9.28 -4.32 18.33
N GLY A 322 -8.33 -3.75 19.08
CA GLY A 322 -7.30 -4.51 19.81
C GLY A 322 -6.24 -5.15 18.92
N LEU A 323 -6.12 -4.74 17.65
CA LEU A 323 -5.11 -5.25 16.73
C LEU A 323 -3.76 -4.56 17.00
N ALA A 324 -3.02 -5.06 18.00
CA ALA A 324 -1.84 -4.41 18.57
C ALA A 324 -0.76 -4.01 17.54
N ASN A 325 -0.58 -4.80 16.47
CA ASN A 325 0.42 -4.56 15.43
C ASN A 325 0.03 -3.47 14.42
N PHE A 326 -1.23 -3.01 14.41
CA PHE A 326 -1.72 -1.99 13.48
C PHE A 326 -1.34 -0.57 13.93
N GLN A 327 -0.06 -0.38 14.27
CA GLN A 327 0.52 0.93 14.53
C GLN A 327 0.61 1.77 13.24
N HIS A 328 0.80 1.09 12.11
CA HIS A 328 0.76 1.65 10.76
C HIS A 328 -0.14 0.80 9.88
N VAL A 329 -1.00 1.42 9.07
CA VAL A 329 -1.80 0.72 8.06
C VAL A 329 -1.24 1.03 6.68
N HIS A 330 -0.62 0.04 6.07
CA HIS A 330 0.05 0.24 4.79
C HIS A 330 -0.92 0.24 3.61
N ASN A 331 -1.98 -0.57 3.69
CA ASN A 331 -3.05 -0.57 2.68
C ASN A 331 -4.35 -1.09 3.29
N ALA A 332 -5.48 -0.65 2.75
CA ALA A 332 -6.79 -1.18 3.05
C ALA A 332 -7.71 -1.10 1.82
N VAL A 333 -8.46 -2.16 1.57
CA VAL A 333 -9.49 -2.21 0.50
C VAL A 333 -10.83 -2.65 1.08
N MET A 334 -11.92 -2.32 0.37
CA MET A 334 -13.26 -2.74 0.76
C MET A 334 -13.82 -3.76 -0.22
N ARG A 335 -14.60 -4.70 0.33
CA ARG A 335 -15.35 -5.71 -0.40
C ARG A 335 -16.79 -5.71 0.07
N GLU A 336 -17.70 -6.05 -0.84
CA GLU A 336 -19.09 -6.30 -0.52
C GLU A 336 -19.42 -7.75 -0.85
N VAL A 337 -19.97 -8.48 0.13
CA VAL A 337 -20.39 -9.87 -0.03
C VAL A 337 -21.78 -10.00 0.57
N ASN A 338 -22.75 -10.40 -0.26
CA ASN A 338 -24.16 -10.57 0.14
C ASN A 338 -24.76 -9.32 0.83
N GLY A 339 -24.45 -8.12 0.31
CA GLY A 339 -24.98 -6.85 0.83
C GLY A 339 -24.29 -6.35 2.11
N LYS A 340 -23.19 -6.97 2.53
CA LYS A 340 -22.41 -6.60 3.71
C LYS A 340 -21.00 -6.17 3.33
N PHE A 341 -20.52 -5.08 3.92
CA PHE A 341 -19.16 -4.60 3.68
C PHE A 341 -18.12 -5.30 4.55
N TYR A 342 -16.92 -5.46 3.99
CA TYR A 342 -15.75 -6.00 4.64
C TYR A 342 -14.54 -5.14 4.28
N VAL A 343 -13.66 -4.87 5.25
CA VAL A 343 -12.40 -4.16 5.02
C VAL A 343 -11.26 -5.13 5.20
N ILE A 344 -10.41 -5.25 4.18
CA ILE A 344 -9.18 -6.05 4.22
C ILE A 344 -8.03 -5.08 4.44
N ALA A 345 -7.24 -5.27 5.49
CA ALA A 345 -6.19 -4.33 5.87
C ALA A 345 -4.87 -5.03 6.18
N GLN A 346 -3.77 -4.37 5.84
CA GLN A 346 -2.41 -4.82 6.13
C GLN A 346 -1.70 -3.79 7.02
N ALA A 347 -1.13 -4.28 8.12
CA ALA A 347 -0.25 -3.49 8.98
C ALA A 347 1.21 -3.56 8.49
N TRP A 348 1.99 -2.55 8.82
CA TRP A 348 3.43 -2.51 8.54
C TRP A 348 4.22 -2.09 9.78
N ASN A 349 5.38 -2.72 9.98
CA ASN A 349 6.34 -2.42 11.04
C ASN A 349 5.74 -2.30 12.48
N PRO A 350 5.37 -3.44 13.12
CA PRO A 350 5.46 -4.81 12.61
C PRO A 350 4.33 -5.14 11.62
N GLY A 351 4.62 -6.01 10.67
CA GLY A 351 3.63 -6.48 9.69
C GLY A 351 2.56 -7.39 10.31
N ASP A 352 1.31 -7.24 9.86
CA ASP A 352 0.16 -8.09 10.24
C ASP A 352 -0.99 -7.94 9.23
N PHE A 353 -2.07 -8.70 9.42
CA PHE A 353 -3.21 -8.79 8.51
C PHE A 353 -4.54 -8.92 9.27
N ALA A 354 -5.59 -8.29 8.75
CA ALA A 354 -6.95 -8.48 9.25
C ALA A 354 -7.99 -8.32 8.14
N ILE A 355 -9.10 -9.05 8.30
CA ILE A 355 -10.37 -8.80 7.61
C ILE A 355 -11.38 -8.36 8.67
N LEU A 356 -11.97 -7.21 8.44
CA LEU A 356 -13.00 -6.62 9.29
C LEU A 356 -14.36 -6.81 8.60
N GLU A 357 -15.39 -7.11 9.36
CA GLU A 357 -16.75 -7.18 8.85
C GLU A 357 -17.59 -6.04 9.40
N GLN A 358 -18.49 -5.52 8.55
CA GLN A 358 -19.44 -4.51 8.95
C GLN A 358 -20.33 -5.03 10.09
N VAL A 359 -20.75 -4.15 10.98
CA VAL A 359 -21.78 -4.44 11.98
C VAL A 359 -22.97 -3.50 11.77
N ASN A 360 -24.16 -4.00 12.08
CA ASN A 360 -25.40 -3.26 11.96
C ASN A 360 -25.57 -2.23 13.09
#